data_AF-A0A1V6IWK5-F1
#
_entry.id   AF-A0A1V6IWK5-F1
#
_cell.length_a   1.000
_cell.length_b   1.000
_cell.length_c   1.000
_cell.angle_alpha   90.00
_cell.angle_beta   90.00
_cell.angle_gamma   90.00
#
_symmetry.space_group_name_H-M   'P 1'
#
loop_
_entity.id
_entity.type
_entity.pdbx_description
1 polymer ?
#
loop_
_entity_poly.entity_id
_entity_poly.type
_entity_poly.pdbx_seq_one_letter_code
_entity_poly.pdbx_strand_id
1 'polypeptide(L)'
;MRGDQDWISLRAYYLQKAREATTPEASQAWLDLANQVAGQGTTLARLVNASDYRIVVLDGPFAGITLEPGETSPTEVRVPVGSLIFSVANWGCGCNNLRTIIVRQISAGQKTVVIVNK
;
A
#
# COMPACT_ATOMS: atom_id res chain seq x y z
N MET A 1 -17.73 3.91 15.03
CA MET A 1 -17.76 2.44 15.15
C MET A 1 -17.88 1.73 13.78
N ARG A 2 -17.29 2.26 12.70
CA ARG A 2 -17.46 1.70 11.33
C ARG A 2 -16.20 1.02 10.77
N GLY A 3 -15.12 0.94 11.56
CA GLY A 3 -13.83 0.41 11.13
C GLY A 3 -13.66 -1.09 11.30
N ASP A 4 -14.23 -1.69 12.35
CA ASP A 4 -13.98 -3.11 12.68
C ASP A 4 -14.79 -4.09 11.82
N GLN A 5 -15.94 -3.66 11.29
CA GLN A 5 -16.80 -4.48 10.42
C GLN A 5 -16.20 -4.74 9.03
N ASP A 6 -15.35 -3.84 8.54
CA ASP A 6 -14.73 -3.96 7.21
C ASP A 6 -13.62 -5.02 7.20
N TRP A 7 -12.86 -5.15 8.29
CA TRP A 7 -11.74 -6.10 8.39
C TRP A 7 -12.16 -7.53 8.67
N ILE A 8 -13.25 -7.74 9.41
CA ILE A 8 -13.85 -9.08 9.57
C ILE A 8 -14.33 -9.58 8.21
N SER A 9 -14.91 -8.69 7.41
CA SER A 9 -15.39 -8.99 6.06
C SER A 9 -14.22 -9.26 5.09
N LEU A 10 -13.15 -8.48 5.15
CA LEU A 10 -11.95 -8.66 4.31
C LEU A 10 -11.15 -9.91 4.68
N ARG A 11 -10.98 -10.20 5.98
CA ARG A 11 -10.36 -11.46 6.43
C ARG A 11 -11.21 -12.66 6.02
N ALA A 12 -12.54 -12.57 6.16
CA ALA A 12 -13.46 -13.60 5.70
C ALA A 12 -13.35 -13.83 4.19
N TYR A 13 -13.18 -12.76 3.41
CA TYR A 13 -12.93 -12.84 1.97
C TYR A 13 -11.63 -13.59 1.65
N TYR A 14 -10.49 -13.24 2.26
CA TYR A 14 -9.24 -13.96 2.01
C TYR A 14 -9.28 -15.43 2.45
N LEU A 15 -9.93 -15.72 3.59
CA LEU A 15 -10.16 -17.10 4.02
C LEU A 15 -11.06 -17.87 3.05
N GLN A 16 -12.03 -17.21 2.42
CA GLN A 16 -12.86 -17.81 1.38
C GLN A 16 -12.04 -18.10 0.12
N LYS A 17 -11.22 -17.16 -0.35
CA LYS A 17 -10.33 -17.36 -1.52
C LYS A 17 -9.31 -18.48 -1.29
N ALA A 18 -8.81 -18.63 -0.05
CA ALA A 18 -7.94 -19.74 0.31
C ALA A 18 -8.61 -21.11 0.17
N ARG A 19 -9.93 -21.20 0.44
CA ARG A 19 -10.73 -22.43 0.28
C ARG A 19 -11.09 -22.72 -1.17
N GLU A 20 -11.27 -21.67 -1.98
CA GLU A 20 -11.59 -21.78 -3.41
C GLU A 20 -10.36 -22.05 -4.29
N ALA A 21 -9.15 -21.91 -3.74
CA ALA A 21 -7.92 -22.13 -4.48
C ALA A 21 -7.76 -23.61 -4.90
N THR A 22 -7.36 -23.83 -6.15
CA THR A 22 -7.19 -25.16 -6.75
C THR A 22 -5.78 -25.73 -6.56
N THR A 23 -4.83 -24.92 -6.08
CA THR A 23 -3.46 -25.36 -5.76
C THR A 23 -3.07 -25.00 -4.32
N PRO A 24 -2.20 -25.82 -3.68
CA PRO A 24 -1.70 -25.54 -2.33
C PRO A 24 -0.99 -24.19 -2.23
N GLU A 25 -0.19 -23.80 -3.22
CA GLU A 25 0.57 -22.55 -3.24
C GLU A 25 -0.35 -21.33 -3.29
N ALA A 26 -1.41 -21.41 -4.09
CA ALA A 26 -2.41 -20.33 -4.18
C ALA A 26 -3.22 -20.23 -2.89
N SER A 27 -3.59 -21.35 -2.27
CA SER A 27 -4.26 -21.38 -0.98
C SER A 27 -3.41 -20.73 0.11
N GLN A 28 -2.11 -21.06 0.14
CA GLN A 28 -1.18 -20.52 1.12
C GLN A 28 -1.00 -18.99 0.98
N ALA A 29 -0.88 -18.47 -0.24
CA ALA A 29 -0.80 -17.02 -0.46
C ALA A 29 -2.01 -16.26 0.10
N TRP A 30 -3.23 -16.82 -0.04
CA TRP A 30 -4.44 -16.23 0.54
C TRP A 30 -4.49 -16.36 2.06
N LEU A 31 -3.98 -17.45 2.64
CA LEU A 31 -3.85 -17.62 4.09
C LEU A 31 -2.84 -16.62 4.68
N ASP A 32 -1.73 -16.37 3.99
CA ASP A 32 -0.73 -15.38 4.42
C ASP A 32 -1.33 -13.96 4.41
N LEU A 33 -2.12 -13.62 3.40
CA LEU A 33 -2.90 -12.37 3.36
C LEU A 33 -3.93 -12.30 4.51
N ALA A 34 -4.67 -13.39 4.77
CA ALA A 34 -5.61 -13.45 5.88
C ALA A 34 -4.91 -13.30 7.25
N ASN A 35 -3.69 -13.81 7.39
CA ASN A 35 -2.87 -13.72 8.60
C ASN A 35 -2.23 -12.33 8.77
N GLN A 36 -1.89 -11.65 7.67
CA GLN A 36 -1.47 -10.24 7.72
C GLN A 36 -2.59 -9.32 8.22
N VAL A 37 -3.84 -9.62 7.85
CA VAL A 37 -5.02 -8.91 8.39
C VAL A 37 -5.33 -9.35 9.83
N ALA A 38 -5.02 -10.59 10.19
CA ALA A 38 -5.22 -11.12 11.54
C ALA A 38 -4.12 -10.66 12.50
N GLY A 39 -4.25 -9.43 13.01
CA GLY A 39 -3.48 -8.99 14.19
C GLY A 39 -2.56 -7.79 13.98
N GLN A 40 -2.59 -7.12 12.82
CA GLN A 40 -1.82 -5.89 12.63
C GLN A 40 -2.73 -4.67 12.80
N GLY A 41 -2.41 -3.84 13.78
CA GLY A 41 -3.11 -2.57 14.01
C GLY A 41 -3.08 -1.68 12.77
N THR A 42 -4.02 -0.76 12.68
CA THR A 42 -4.04 0.24 11.61
C THR A 42 -3.39 1.54 12.08
N THR A 43 -2.72 2.24 11.18
CA THR A 43 -2.26 3.60 11.44
C THR A 43 -2.99 4.58 10.53
N LEU A 44 -3.31 5.76 11.06
CA LEU A 44 -3.83 6.85 10.24
C LEU A 44 -2.64 7.47 9.51
N ALA A 45 -2.64 7.41 8.18
CA ALA A 45 -1.55 7.92 7.37
C ALA A 45 -2.07 8.85 6.28
N ARG A 46 -1.20 9.76 5.86
CA ARG A 46 -1.33 10.57 4.66
C ARG A 46 -0.09 10.37 3.79
N LEU A 47 -0.31 10.30 2.48
CA LEU A 47 0.78 10.17 1.51
C LEU A 47 1.36 11.54 1.16
N VAL A 48 2.69 11.68 1.22
CA VAL A 48 3.43 12.89 0.90
C VAL A 48 4.60 12.55 -0.03
N ASN A 49 4.75 13.29 -1.13
CA ASN A 49 5.92 13.24 -1.99
C ASN A 49 6.90 14.36 -1.62
N ALA A 50 8.19 14.06 -1.46
CA ALA A 50 9.23 15.05 -1.18
C ALA A 50 10.30 15.15 -2.30
N SER A 51 10.05 14.60 -3.48
CA SER A 51 11.03 14.42 -4.57
C SER A 51 10.62 15.09 -5.89
N ASP A 52 11.58 15.37 -6.77
CA ASP A 52 11.43 15.95 -8.14
C ASP A 52 10.74 15.03 -9.19
N TYR A 53 10.15 13.92 -8.76
CA TYR A 53 9.51 12.96 -9.66
C TYR A 53 8.03 12.81 -9.34
N ARG A 54 7.27 12.48 -10.39
CA ARG A 54 5.86 12.12 -10.28
C ARG A 54 5.72 10.69 -9.74
N ILE A 55 4.90 10.53 -8.71
CA ILE A 55 4.60 9.24 -8.09
C ILE A 55 3.21 8.79 -8.48
N VAL A 56 3.07 7.53 -8.87
CA VAL A 56 1.78 6.85 -9.05
C VAL A 56 1.70 5.69 -8.08
N VAL A 57 0.66 5.65 -7.25
CA VAL A 57 0.44 4.54 -6.31
C VAL A 57 -0.30 3.42 -7.03
N LEU A 58 0.24 2.21 -6.98
CA LEU A 58 -0.34 1.07 -7.70
C LEU A 58 -1.14 0.12 -6.81
N ASP A 59 -0.85 0.11 -5.51
CA ASP A 59 -1.47 -0.85 -4.58
C ASP A 59 -1.69 -0.24 -3.18
N GLY A 60 -2.54 -0.90 -2.41
CA GLY A 60 -2.98 -0.47 -1.09
C GLY A 60 -4.09 0.58 -1.14
N PRO A 61 -4.42 1.19 0.02
CA PRO A 61 -5.57 2.09 0.17
C PRO A 61 -5.45 3.42 -0.59
N PHE A 62 -4.30 3.71 -1.19
CA PHE A 62 -4.06 4.91 -1.99
C PHE A 62 -3.88 4.60 -3.49
N ALA A 63 -4.15 3.37 -3.92
CA ALA A 63 -4.01 2.96 -5.32
C ALA A 63 -4.77 3.90 -6.28
N GLY A 64 -4.15 4.25 -7.40
CA GLY A 64 -4.68 5.18 -8.39
C GLY A 64 -4.37 6.66 -8.12
N ILE A 65 -3.87 7.02 -6.93
CA ILE A 65 -3.39 8.38 -6.67
C ILE A 65 -2.12 8.65 -7.48
N THR A 66 -2.09 9.83 -8.11
CA THR A 66 -0.90 10.38 -8.74
C THR A 66 -0.52 11.67 -8.02
N LEU A 67 0.73 11.78 -7.58
CA LEU A 67 1.27 12.96 -6.90
C LEU A 67 2.39 13.57 -7.74
N GLU A 68 2.29 14.86 -8.00
CA GLU A 68 3.37 15.66 -8.54
C GLU A 68 4.51 15.84 -7.50
N PRO A 69 5.69 16.31 -7.93
CA PRO A 69 6.77 16.67 -7.03
C PRO A 69 6.33 17.62 -5.89
N GLY A 70 6.63 17.25 -4.65
CA GLY A 70 6.25 18.03 -3.46
C GLY A 70 4.78 17.96 -3.05
N GLU A 71 3.93 17.26 -3.82
CA GLU A 71 2.50 17.19 -3.55
C GLU A 71 2.18 16.25 -2.37
N THR A 72 1.11 16.59 -1.66
CA THR A 72 0.54 15.77 -0.58
C THR A 72 -0.89 15.38 -0.95
N SER A 73 -1.24 14.10 -0.78
CA SER A 73 -2.64 13.69 -0.92
C SER A 73 -3.48 14.37 0.17
N PRO A 74 -4.63 14.97 -0.15
CA PRO A 74 -5.51 15.56 0.85
C PRO A 74 -6.24 14.50 1.71
N THR A 75 -6.17 13.23 1.31
CA THR A 75 -6.88 12.13 1.95
C THR A 75 -6.05 11.51 3.08
N GLU A 76 -6.62 11.51 4.29
CA GLU A 76 -6.12 10.70 5.40
C GLU A 76 -6.93 9.42 5.49
N VAL A 77 -6.25 8.28 5.58
CA VAL A 77 -6.92 6.98 5.66
C VAL A 77 -6.20 6.08 6.65
N ARG A 78 -6.98 5.20 7.30
CA ARG A 78 -6.40 4.12 8.10
C ARG A 78 -5.85 3.07 7.16
N VAL A 79 -4.52 2.92 7.17
CA VAL A 79 -3.82 1.91 6.41
C VAL A 79 -3.41 0.77 7.33
N PRO A 80 -3.42 -0.48 6.86
CA PRO A 80 -2.74 -1.56 7.54
C PRO A 80 -1.27 -1.23 7.71
N VAL A 81 -0.69 -1.62 8.85
CA VAL A 81 0.76 -1.81 8.94
C VAL A 81 1.14 -2.89 7.92
N GLY A 82 2.14 -2.65 7.08
CA GLY A 82 2.40 -3.49 5.89
C GLY A 82 3.19 -2.79 4.79
N SER A 83 3.05 -3.21 3.52
CA SER A 83 3.82 -2.64 2.39
C SER A 83 2.95 -1.76 1.49
N LEU A 84 3.46 -0.59 1.08
CA LEU A 84 2.94 0.23 -0.01
C LEU A 84 3.86 0.17 -1.21
N ILE A 85 3.28 0.07 -2.41
CA ILE A 85 4.01 -0.03 -3.68
C ILE A 85 3.73 1.21 -4.54
N PHE A 86 4.80 1.84 -5.01
CA PHE A 86 4.77 3.05 -5.83
C PHE A 86 5.49 2.80 -7.15
N SER A 87 4.96 3.37 -8.23
CA SER A 87 5.67 3.52 -9.49
C SER A 87 6.13 4.97 -9.62
N VAL A 88 7.42 5.16 -9.85
CA VAL A 88 7.99 6.49 -10.04
C VAL A 88 8.58 6.58 -11.44
N ALA A 89 8.15 7.61 -12.18
CA ALA A 89 8.67 7.88 -13.51
C ALA A 89 9.95 8.72 -13.44
N ASN A 90 10.91 8.41 -14.32
CA ASN A 90 12.14 9.17 -14.54
C ASN A 90 13.10 9.22 -13.34
N TRP A 91 12.95 8.33 -12.36
CA TRP A 91 13.77 8.29 -11.15
C TRP A 91 15.28 8.21 -11.46
N GLY A 92 16.04 9.18 -10.96
CA GLY A 92 17.50 9.19 -10.94
C GLY A 92 18.25 9.37 -12.27
N CYS A 93 17.57 9.50 -13.41
CA CYS A 93 18.27 9.46 -14.71
C CYS A 93 17.92 10.58 -15.71
N GLY A 94 16.90 11.40 -15.46
CA GLY A 94 16.45 12.43 -16.43
C GLY A 94 15.97 11.84 -17.77
N CYS A 95 16.00 10.52 -17.92
CA CYS A 95 15.51 9.80 -19.08
C CYS A 95 14.00 9.72 -18.98
N ASN A 96 13.30 10.32 -19.93
CA ASN A 96 11.86 10.15 -20.07
C ASN A 96 11.55 8.65 -20.28
N ASN A 97 10.64 8.10 -19.47
CA ASN A 97 9.99 6.78 -19.59
C ASN A 97 10.59 5.59 -18.83
N LEU A 98 11.56 5.76 -17.93
CA LEU A 98 11.93 4.67 -17.01
C LEU A 98 11.01 4.66 -15.79
N ARG A 99 10.36 3.52 -15.53
CA ARG A 99 9.52 3.29 -14.35
C ARG A 99 10.31 2.52 -13.30
N THR A 100 10.49 3.12 -12.13
CA THR A 100 11.06 2.45 -10.95
C THR A 100 9.93 2.08 -10.00
N ILE A 101 9.95 0.85 -9.49
CA ILE A 101 9.02 0.40 -8.46
C ILE A 101 9.69 0.56 -7.10
N ILE A 102 9.03 1.28 -6.19
CA ILE A 102 9.48 1.46 -4.80
C ILE A 102 8.49 0.77 -3.89
N VAL A 103 8.99 -0.04 -2.95
CA VAL A 103 8.20 -0.66 -1.88
C VAL A 103 8.57 0.01 -0.56
N ARG A 104 7.58 0.54 0.18
CA ARG A 104 7.78 1.09 1.53
C ARG A 104 7.01 0.30 2.55
N GLN A 105 7.68 -0.06 3.64
CA GLN A 105 7.02 -0.56 4.83
C GLN A 105 6.32 0.59 5.58
N ILE A 106 5.14 0.29 6.11
CA ILE A 106 4.30 1.13 6.94
C ILE A 106 4.29 0.53 8.33
N SER A 107 4.77 1.30 9.29
CA SER A 107 4.85 0.89 10.70
C SER A 107 3.69 1.44 11.51
N ALA A 108 3.39 0.81 12.64
CA ALA A 108 2.35 1.29 13.57
C ALA A 108 2.68 2.71 14.06
N GLY A 109 1.66 3.59 14.07
CA GLY A 109 1.82 4.99 14.47
C GLY A 109 2.44 5.91 13.43
N GLN A 110 2.80 5.38 12.24
CA GLN A 110 3.29 6.19 11.13
C GLN A 110 2.16 7.06 10.57
N LYS A 111 2.35 8.38 10.65
CA LYS A 111 1.38 9.39 10.17
C LYS A 111 1.66 9.87 8.75
N THR A 112 2.90 9.70 8.29
CA THR A 112 3.36 10.20 6.99
C THR A 112 4.30 9.21 6.34
N VAL A 113 4.10 8.99 5.05
CA VAL A 113 5.03 8.21 4.20
C VAL A 113 5.74 9.20 3.30
N VAL A 114 7.07 9.24 3.38
CA VAL A 114 7.92 10.14 2.59
C VAL A 114 8.82 9.32 1.68
N ILE A 115 8.85 9.69 0.40
CA ILE A 115 9.72 9.11 -0.62
C ILE A 115 10.71 10.21 -1.03
N VAL A 116 12.01 9.90 -0.96
CA VAL A 116 13.11 10.83 -1.23
C VAL A 116 14.12 10.12 -2.13
N ASN A 117 14.50 10.75 -3.24
CA ASN A 117 15.69 10.35 -4.00
C ASN A 117 16.90 11.09 -3.43
N LYS A 118 18.02 10.39 -3.21
CA LYS A 118 19.29 11.01 -2.78
C LYS A 118 20.25 11.11 -3.95
#